data_AF-A0A3M1BH82-F1
#
_entry.id   AF-A0A3M1BH82-F1
#
_cell.length_a   1.000
_cell.length_b   1.000
_cell.length_c   1.000
_cell.angle_alpha   90.00
_cell.angle_beta   90.00
_cell.angle_gamma   90.00
#
_symmetry.space_group_name_H-M   'P 1'
#
loop_
_entity.id
_entity.type
_entity.pdbx_description
1 polymer ?
#
loop_
_entity_poly.entity_id
_entity_poly.type
_entity_poly.pdbx_seq_one_letter_code
_entity_poly.pdbx_strand_id
1 'polypeptide(L)'
;MSTDTFLLHLRQAYEKLPEHNRVDKEVLRCIDKLWKVVGPKQWPPPPEVKVCLFCQARSDEVPWDKNTTRCKVCARAILRVGICEHCGRIKNSDPDRGPTCFHCRLPDHKVRVFLTESAPPRRTRVVWRGIKEGRIDIGGAKFVVKKIPLEVTLPTPLWLRVRR
;
A
#
# COMPACT_ATOMS: atom_id res chain seq x y z
N MET A 1 35.21 5.40 17.55
CA MET A 1 34.23 5.94 16.58
C MET A 1 34.34 5.13 15.30
N SER A 2 33.22 4.73 14.69
CA SER A 2 33.27 4.12 13.35
C SER A 2 33.55 5.19 12.30
N THR A 3 34.17 4.79 11.18
CA THR A 3 34.44 5.66 10.02
C THR A 3 33.17 6.36 9.52
N ASP A 4 32.02 5.69 9.65
CA ASP A 4 30.70 6.20 9.28
C ASP A 4 30.29 7.41 10.13
N THR A 5 30.44 7.29 11.45
CA THR A 5 30.11 8.37 12.40
C THR A 5 31.05 9.56 12.19
N PHE A 6 32.33 9.30 11.89
CA PHE A 6 33.30 10.35 11.59
C PHE A 6 32.93 11.14 10.33
N LEU A 7 32.62 10.46 9.21
CA LEU A 7 32.27 11.12 7.96
C LEU A 7 30.93 11.89 8.05
N LEU A 8 29.97 11.37 8.81
CA LEU A 8 28.68 12.04 9.02
C LEU A 8 28.86 13.33 9.82
N HIS A 9 29.66 13.29 10.90
CA HIS A 9 29.98 14.48 11.67
C HIS A 9 30.80 15.49 10.85
N LEU A 10 31.71 15.02 9.99
CA LEU A 10 32.49 15.88 9.10
C LEU A 10 31.57 16.64 8.12
N ARG A 11 30.60 15.95 7.52
CA ARG A 11 29.61 16.54 6.61
C ARG A 11 28.72 17.56 7.34
N GLN A 12 28.19 17.17 8.51
CA GLN A 12 27.35 18.06 9.31
C GLN A 12 28.12 19.30 9.81
N ALA A 13 29.40 19.15 10.16
CA ALA A 13 30.25 20.26 10.55
C ALA A 13 30.50 21.21 9.38
N TYR A 14 30.78 20.67 8.18
CA TYR A 14 30.97 21.47 6.97
C TYR A 14 29.70 22.23 6.56
N GLU A 15 28.54 21.57 6.57
CA GLU A 15 27.25 22.19 6.23
C GLU A 15 26.85 23.30 7.24
N LYS A 16 27.33 23.22 8.49
CA LYS A 16 27.15 24.25 9.52
C LYS A 16 28.14 25.42 9.42
N LEU A 17 29.16 25.35 8.56
CA LEU A 17 30.05 26.49 8.34
C LEU A 17 29.32 27.62 7.61
N PRO A 18 29.53 28.88 8.02
CA PRO A 18 29.08 30.05 7.26
C PRO A 18 29.58 29.99 5.81
N GLU A 19 28.79 30.44 4.83
CA GLU A 19 29.10 30.26 3.40
C GLU A 19 30.47 30.83 2.98
N HIS A 20 30.92 31.90 3.61
CA HIS A 20 32.24 32.51 3.36
C HIS A 20 33.42 31.66 3.89
N ASN A 21 33.17 30.70 4.78
CA ASN A 21 34.16 29.76 5.34
C ASN A 21 34.10 28.37 4.70
N ARG A 22 33.19 28.13 3.74
CA ARG A 22 33.11 26.87 3.01
C ARG A 22 34.19 26.84 1.95
N VAL A 23 35.31 26.20 2.30
CA VAL A 23 36.47 26.05 1.42
C VAL A 23 36.11 25.08 0.31
N ASP A 24 35.84 25.65 -0.87
CA ASP A 24 35.69 25.00 -2.17
C ASP A 24 34.66 23.85 -2.27
N LYS A 25 33.82 23.89 -3.31
CA LYS A 25 32.89 22.80 -3.64
C LYS A 25 33.62 21.47 -3.86
N GLU A 26 34.93 21.50 -4.09
CA GLU A 26 35.78 20.32 -4.18
C GLU A 26 35.90 19.51 -2.87
N VAL A 27 35.84 20.15 -1.70
CA VAL A 27 35.89 19.44 -0.40
C VAL A 27 34.62 18.60 -0.21
N LEU A 28 33.44 19.16 -0.53
CA LEU A 28 32.19 18.39 -0.54
C LEU A 28 32.23 17.23 -1.53
N ARG A 29 32.80 17.43 -2.73
CA ARG A 29 32.97 16.34 -3.71
C ARG A 29 33.90 15.25 -3.21
N CYS A 30 34.96 15.60 -2.48
CA CYS A 30 35.87 14.62 -1.88
C CYS A 30 35.20 13.84 -0.74
N ILE A 31 34.42 14.52 0.11
CA ILE A 31 33.61 13.87 1.16
C ILE A 31 32.58 12.92 0.54
N ASP A 32 31.89 13.34 -0.52
CA ASP A 32 30.91 12.48 -1.21
C ASP A 32 31.59 11.30 -1.94
N LYS A 33 32.77 11.49 -2.54
CA LYS A 33 33.56 10.39 -3.12
C LYS A 33 34.00 9.40 -2.05
N LEU A 34 34.49 9.88 -0.91
CA LEU A 34 34.87 9.02 0.22
C LEU A 34 33.66 8.31 0.82
N TRP A 35 32.50 8.96 0.93
CA TRP A 35 31.26 8.31 1.36
C TRP A 35 30.82 7.19 0.40
N LYS A 36 31.01 7.35 -0.91
CA LYS A 36 30.72 6.29 -1.89
C LYS A 36 31.65 5.07 -1.78
N VAL A 37 32.89 5.28 -1.36
CA VAL A 37 33.90 4.21 -1.25
C VAL A 37 33.85 3.52 0.12
N VAL A 38 33.61 4.29 1.18
CA VAL A 38 33.80 3.86 2.58
C VAL A 38 32.53 3.96 3.43
N GLY A 39 31.49 4.67 2.95
CA GLY A 39 30.24 4.83 3.69
C GLY A 39 29.51 3.51 3.89
N PRO A 40 28.58 3.44 4.87
CA PRO A 40 27.98 2.19 5.26
C PRO A 40 27.25 1.59 4.07
N LYS A 41 27.74 0.43 3.65
CA LYS A 41 26.97 -0.56 2.91
C LYS A 41 25.83 -1.04 3.81
N GLN A 42 24.87 -0.19 4.19
CA GLN A 42 23.51 -0.70 4.37
C GLN A 42 22.97 -0.97 2.97
N TRP A 43 23.52 -2.07 2.49
CA TRP A 43 23.38 -2.69 1.22
C TRP A 43 22.88 -4.09 1.54
N PRO A 44 21.69 -4.46 1.05
CA PRO A 44 20.85 -3.68 0.15
C PRO A 44 20.07 -2.55 0.86
N PRO A 45 19.59 -1.53 0.12
CA PRO A 45 18.58 -0.60 0.63
C PRO A 45 17.37 -1.38 1.17
N PRO A 46 16.62 -0.84 2.15
CA PRO A 46 15.39 -1.49 2.58
C PRO A 46 14.51 -1.74 1.35
N PRO A 47 13.96 -2.95 1.20
CA PRO A 47 13.20 -3.29 0.00
C PRO A 47 12.08 -2.29 -0.20
N GLU A 48 11.99 -1.72 -1.40
CA GLU A 48 10.91 -0.80 -1.76
C GLU A 48 9.57 -1.48 -1.48
N VAL A 49 8.82 -0.92 -0.53
CA VAL A 49 7.51 -1.45 -0.16
C VAL A 49 6.49 -0.95 -1.18
N LYS A 50 6.02 -1.86 -2.04
CA LYS A 50 4.99 -1.58 -3.04
C LYS A 50 3.61 -1.67 -2.39
N VAL A 51 2.68 -0.80 -2.79
CA VAL A 51 1.29 -0.80 -2.31
C VAL A 51 0.35 -1.28 -3.41
N CYS A 52 -0.50 -2.26 -3.11
CA CYS A 52 -1.35 -2.88 -4.11
C CYS A 52 -2.46 -1.90 -4.49
N LEU A 53 -2.59 -1.60 -5.78
CA LEU A 53 -3.57 -0.61 -6.26
C LEU A 53 -5.03 -0.93 -5.84
N PHE A 54 -5.35 -2.19 -5.57
CA PHE A 54 -6.73 -2.61 -5.25
C PHE A 54 -6.99 -2.75 -3.76
N CYS A 55 -6.19 -3.57 -3.09
CA CYS A 55 -6.40 -3.87 -1.68
C CYS A 55 -5.53 -3.00 -0.78
N GLN A 56 -4.66 -2.13 -1.30
CA GLN A 56 -3.73 -1.32 -0.52
C GLN A 56 -2.80 -2.14 0.41
N ALA A 57 -2.74 -3.46 0.23
CA ALA A 57 -1.79 -4.33 0.92
C ALA A 57 -0.38 -4.01 0.44
N ARG A 58 0.57 -3.99 1.36
CA ARG A 58 1.97 -3.75 1.10
C ARG A 58 2.68 -5.05 0.67
N SER A 59 3.79 -4.94 -0.05
CA SER A 59 4.56 -6.09 -0.55
C SER A 59 5.23 -6.92 0.55
N ASP A 60 5.40 -6.36 1.74
CA ASP A 60 5.89 -7.05 2.94
C ASP A 60 4.77 -7.74 3.74
N GLU A 61 3.50 -7.43 3.47
CA GLU A 61 2.34 -8.04 4.14
C GLU A 61 1.77 -9.25 3.39
N VAL A 62 1.96 -9.30 2.08
CA VAL A 62 1.35 -10.32 1.21
C VAL A 62 2.27 -10.72 0.06
N PRO A 63 2.15 -11.97 -0.44
CA PRO A 63 2.89 -12.38 -1.63
C PRO A 63 2.61 -11.46 -2.83
N TRP A 64 3.68 -10.93 -3.42
CA TRP A 64 3.62 -10.03 -4.57
C TRP A 64 3.69 -10.76 -5.90
N ASP A 65 2.99 -10.24 -6.91
CA ASP A 65 3.06 -10.76 -8.27
C ASP A 65 4.28 -10.18 -9.00
N LYS A 66 5.06 -11.02 -9.69
CA LYS A 66 6.39 -10.63 -10.21
C LYS A 66 6.31 -9.54 -11.28
N ASN A 67 5.22 -9.48 -12.04
CA ASN A 67 5.11 -8.66 -13.25
C ASN A 67 4.03 -7.58 -13.14
N THR A 68 3.53 -7.30 -11.94
CA THR A 68 2.46 -6.31 -11.76
C THR A 68 2.63 -5.47 -10.50
N THR A 69 1.94 -4.34 -10.44
CA THR A 69 1.86 -3.46 -9.26
C THR A 69 0.85 -3.98 -8.21
N ARG A 70 0.66 -5.30 -8.13
CA ARG A 70 -0.45 -5.95 -7.43
C ARG A 70 0.05 -7.14 -6.62
N CYS A 71 -0.66 -7.46 -5.54
CA CYS A 71 -0.44 -8.71 -4.84
C CYS A 71 -0.93 -9.91 -5.68
N LYS A 72 -0.34 -11.10 -5.47
CA LYS A 72 -0.64 -12.33 -6.23
C LYS A 72 -2.14 -12.64 -6.29
N VAL A 73 -2.86 -12.37 -5.21
CA VAL A 73 -4.30 -12.69 -5.13
C VAL A 73 -5.14 -11.72 -5.96
N CYS A 74 -4.84 -10.41 -5.93
CA CYS A 74 -5.51 -9.44 -6.79
C CYS A 74 -5.17 -9.67 -8.27
N ALA A 75 -3.92 -10.04 -8.59
CA ALA A 75 -3.51 -10.41 -9.94
C ALA A 75 -4.28 -11.64 -10.45
N ARG A 76 -4.39 -12.72 -9.65
CA ARG A 76 -5.20 -13.90 -9.99
C ARG A 76 -6.68 -13.59 -10.14
N ALA A 77 -7.22 -12.71 -9.29
CA ALA A 77 -8.61 -12.30 -9.41
C ALA A 77 -8.83 -11.63 -10.78
N ILE A 78 -8.00 -10.67 -11.18
CA ILE A 78 -8.09 -10.05 -12.51
C ILE A 78 -8.12 -11.07 -13.64
N LEU A 79 -7.23 -12.06 -13.62
CA LEU A 79 -7.19 -13.08 -14.68
C LEU A 79 -8.49 -13.88 -14.80
N ARG A 80 -9.20 -14.08 -13.68
CA ARG A 80 -10.47 -14.83 -13.65
C ARG A 80 -11.65 -14.00 -14.09
N VAL A 81 -11.66 -12.71 -13.75
CA VAL A 81 -12.90 -11.91 -13.81
C VAL A 81 -12.78 -10.63 -14.66
N GLY A 82 -11.59 -10.27 -15.11
CA GLY A 82 -11.30 -9.11 -15.96
C GLY A 82 -11.21 -7.77 -15.21
N ILE A 83 -10.77 -6.73 -15.92
CA ILE A 83 -10.73 -5.34 -15.44
C ILE A 83 -11.84 -4.54 -16.13
N CYS A 84 -12.48 -3.65 -15.37
CA CYS A 84 -13.45 -2.68 -15.83
C CYS A 84 -12.76 -1.58 -16.61
N GLU A 85 -13.10 -1.44 -17.89
CA GLU A 85 -12.51 -0.44 -18.79
C GLU A 85 -12.80 1.01 -18.36
N HIS A 86 -13.88 1.23 -17.60
CA HIS A 86 -14.27 2.57 -17.15
C HIS A 86 -13.57 3.03 -15.86
N CYS A 87 -13.31 2.14 -14.90
CA CYS A 87 -12.73 2.54 -13.59
C CYS A 87 -11.44 1.82 -13.22
N GLY A 88 -10.93 0.95 -14.10
CA GLY A 88 -9.69 0.19 -13.88
C GLY A 88 -9.78 -0.86 -12.77
N ARG A 89 -10.97 -1.16 -12.24
CA ARG A 89 -11.17 -2.13 -11.15
C ARG A 89 -11.61 -3.50 -11.62
N ILE A 90 -11.36 -4.51 -10.80
CA ILE A 90 -11.72 -5.92 -11.06
C ILE A 90 -13.25 -6.03 -11.29
N LYS A 91 -13.70 -6.47 -12.47
CA LYS A 91 -15.11 -6.88 -12.70
C LYS A 91 -15.34 -8.16 -11.88
N ASN A 92 -16.51 -8.46 -11.30
CA ASN A 92 -16.73 -9.86 -10.90
C ASN A 92 -17.36 -10.58 -12.10
N SER A 93 -16.88 -11.79 -12.39
CA SER A 93 -17.63 -12.73 -13.23
C SER A 93 -18.73 -13.31 -12.35
N ASP A 94 -19.91 -12.71 -12.39
CA ASP A 94 -21.10 -13.50 -12.15
C ASP A 94 -21.40 -14.22 -13.47
N PRO A 95 -21.26 -15.55 -13.56
CA PRO A 95 -21.48 -16.28 -14.82
C PRO A 95 -22.89 -16.07 -15.37
N ASP A 96 -23.86 -15.71 -14.52
CA ASP A 96 -25.25 -15.51 -14.93
C ASP A 96 -25.59 -14.06 -15.31
N ARG A 97 -24.71 -13.08 -15.03
CA ARG A 97 -25.00 -11.63 -15.23
C ARG A 97 -23.99 -10.88 -16.10
N GLY A 98 -23.02 -11.59 -16.68
CA GLY A 98 -21.93 -10.98 -17.44
C GLY A 98 -20.94 -10.19 -16.56
N PRO A 99 -19.80 -9.75 -17.12
CA PRO A 99 -18.73 -9.12 -16.36
C PRO A 99 -19.12 -7.67 -16.03
N THR A 100 -19.95 -7.49 -15.00
CA THR A 100 -20.39 -6.18 -14.54
C THR A 100 -19.37 -5.59 -13.56
N CYS A 101 -19.07 -4.32 -13.79
CA CYS A 101 -18.14 -3.55 -12.98
C CYS A 101 -18.88 -3.01 -11.75
N PHE A 102 -18.68 -3.62 -10.58
CA PHE A 102 -19.37 -3.26 -9.33
C PHE A 102 -19.16 -1.81 -8.87
N HIS A 103 -18.16 -1.13 -9.43
CA HIS A 103 -17.91 0.28 -9.16
C HIS A 103 -18.64 1.22 -10.13
N CYS A 104 -19.01 0.74 -11.31
CA CYS A 104 -19.73 1.49 -12.34
C CYS A 104 -21.20 1.09 -12.48
N ARG A 105 -21.59 -0.10 -12.02
CA ARG A 105 -22.99 -0.54 -11.90
C ARG A 105 -23.20 -1.23 -10.55
N LEU A 106 -24.13 -0.69 -9.78
CA LEU A 106 -24.59 -1.26 -8.52
C LEU A 106 -25.39 -2.54 -8.79
N PRO A 107 -25.17 -3.61 -8.02
CA PRO A 107 -26.20 -4.59 -7.75
C PRO A 107 -27.05 -4.08 -6.58
N ASP A 108 -28.37 -4.04 -6.75
CA ASP A 108 -29.35 -3.52 -5.77
C ASP A 108 -29.26 -4.13 -4.35
N HIS A 109 -28.59 -5.28 -4.22
CA HIS A 109 -28.46 -6.04 -2.98
C HIS A 109 -27.11 -5.83 -2.25
N LYS A 110 -26.25 -4.89 -2.68
CA LYS A 110 -24.94 -4.64 -2.06
C LYS A 110 -24.80 -3.27 -1.41
N VAL A 111 -24.08 -3.23 -0.29
CA VAL A 111 -23.75 -2.01 0.47
C VAL A 111 -22.29 -1.65 0.33
N ARG A 112 -22.03 -0.35 0.27
CA ARG A 112 -20.70 0.24 0.32
C ARG A 112 -20.19 0.20 1.75
N VAL A 113 -19.02 -0.39 1.95
CA VAL A 113 -18.35 -0.47 3.24
C VAL A 113 -17.00 0.26 3.16
N PHE A 114 -16.79 1.24 4.03
CA PHE A 114 -15.47 1.82 4.28
C PHE A 114 -14.75 0.95 5.30
N LEU A 115 -13.71 0.26 4.84
CA LEU A 115 -12.90 -0.61 5.64
C LEU A 115 -11.61 0.10 6.05
N THR A 116 -11.52 0.45 7.32
CA THR A 116 -10.40 1.16 7.93
C THR A 116 -9.53 0.19 8.73
N GLU A 117 -8.22 0.31 8.60
CA GLU A 117 -7.28 -0.41 9.44
C GLU A 117 -7.16 0.25 10.82
N SER A 118 -7.23 -0.55 11.89
CA SER A 118 -7.18 -0.04 13.26
C SER A 118 -5.78 0.47 13.66
N ALA A 119 -4.74 -0.14 13.12
CA ALA A 119 -3.34 0.17 13.43
C ALA A 119 -2.73 1.14 12.41
N PRO A 120 -1.73 1.95 12.80
CA PRO A 120 -0.94 2.73 11.86
C PRO A 120 -0.20 1.81 10.86
N PRO A 121 -0.15 2.15 9.57
CA PRO A 121 -0.83 3.28 8.94
C PRO A 121 -2.35 3.03 8.82
N ARG A 122 -3.19 3.98 9.27
CA ARG A 122 -4.67 3.87 9.20
C ARG A 122 -5.16 3.94 7.75
N ARG A 123 -4.99 2.85 7.01
CA ARG A 123 -5.39 2.73 5.61
C ARG A 123 -6.89 2.51 5.51
N THR A 124 -7.51 3.19 4.55
CA THR A 124 -8.94 3.05 4.27
C THR A 124 -9.14 2.62 2.83
N ARG A 125 -9.94 1.56 2.64
CA ARG A 125 -10.39 1.12 1.33
C ARG A 125 -11.87 0.87 1.31
N VAL A 126 -12.46 0.93 0.11
CA VAL A 126 -13.88 0.65 -0.09
C VAL A 126 -14.05 -0.79 -0.55
N VAL A 127 -14.92 -1.52 0.13
CA VAL A 127 -15.36 -2.87 -0.24
C VAL A 127 -16.88 -2.91 -0.39
N TRP A 128 -17.41 -3.87 -1.15
CA TRP A 128 -18.85 -4.01 -1.38
C TRP A 128 -19.34 -5.34 -0.83
N ARG A 129 -20.42 -5.33 -0.05
CA ARG A 129 -20.96 -6.52 0.61
C ARG A 129 -22.42 -6.73 0.32
N GLY A 130 -22.79 -7.97 -0.01
CA GLY A 130 -24.19 -8.36 -0.09
C GLY A 130 -24.83 -8.30 1.29
N ILE A 131 -26.02 -7.70 1.37
CA ILE A 131 -26.82 -7.72 2.59
C ILE A 131 -27.67 -8.99 2.57
N LYS A 132 -27.68 -9.72 3.70
CA LYS A 132 -28.66 -10.78 3.95
C LYS A 132 -29.31 -10.50 5.30
N GLU A 133 -30.64 -10.35 5.32
CA GLU A 133 -31.43 -10.10 6.54
C GLU A 133 -30.91 -8.89 7.36
N GLY A 134 -30.56 -7.79 6.68
CA GLY A 134 -30.01 -6.59 7.33
C GLY A 134 -28.57 -6.73 7.87
N ARG A 135 -27.90 -7.85 7.59
CA ARG A 135 -26.54 -8.15 8.06
C ARG A 135 -25.57 -8.35 6.90
N ILE A 136 -24.29 -8.07 7.16
CA ILE A 136 -23.19 -8.33 6.23
C ILE A 136 -22.05 -9.05 6.95
N ASP A 137 -21.35 -9.94 6.22
CA ASP A 137 -20.14 -10.59 6.72
C ASP A 137 -18.89 -9.82 6.28
N ILE A 138 -18.09 -9.40 7.25
CA ILE A 138 -16.79 -8.78 7.03
C ILE A 138 -15.75 -9.51 7.86
N GLY A 139 -14.94 -10.33 7.19
CA GLY A 139 -13.79 -11.00 7.81
C GLY A 139 -14.20 -12.12 8.77
N GLY A 140 -15.37 -12.73 8.56
CA GLY A 140 -15.95 -13.75 9.45
C GLY A 140 -16.79 -13.16 10.57
N ALA A 141 -16.86 -11.83 10.70
CA ALA A 141 -17.72 -11.14 11.65
C ALA A 141 -18.98 -10.61 10.96
N LYS A 142 -20.13 -10.75 11.64
CA LYS A 142 -21.42 -10.25 11.15
C LYS A 142 -21.67 -8.84 11.68
N PHE A 143 -21.91 -7.90 10.79
CA PHE A 143 -22.26 -6.51 11.11
C PHE A 143 -23.70 -6.22 10.72
N VAL A 144 -24.44 -5.54 11.60
CA VAL A 144 -25.79 -5.05 11.29
C VAL A 144 -25.67 -3.74 10.52
N VAL A 145 -26.33 -3.66 9.36
CA VAL A 145 -26.34 -2.45 8.54
C VAL A 145 -27.37 -1.47 9.09
N LYS A 146 -26.91 -0.52 9.92
CA LYS A 146 -27.75 0.57 10.44
C LYS A 146 -27.72 1.83 9.57
N LYS A 147 -26.63 2.02 8.82
CA LYS A 147 -26.39 3.19 7.96
C LYS A 147 -25.63 2.76 6.72
N ILE A 148 -25.90 3.43 5.61
CA ILE A 148 -25.17 3.29 4.34
C ILE A 148 -24.53 4.65 4.03
N PRO A 149 -23.21 4.71 3.73
CA PRO A 149 -22.25 3.60 3.73
C PRO A 149 -21.95 3.10 5.15
N LEU A 150 -21.64 1.80 5.29
CA LEU A 150 -21.20 1.24 6.58
C LEU A 150 -19.71 1.52 6.76
N GLU A 151 -19.29 1.93 7.95
CA GLU A 151 -17.89 2.11 8.29
C GLU A 151 -17.47 1.02 9.28
N VAL A 152 -16.39 0.29 8.96
CA VAL A 152 -15.89 -0.80 9.77
C VAL A 152 -14.39 -0.65 9.94
N THR A 153 -13.95 -0.68 11.20
CA THR A 153 -12.54 -0.67 11.55
C THR A 153 -12.11 -2.07 11.96
N LEU A 154 -11.03 -2.59 11.36
CA LEU A 154 -10.52 -3.95 11.62
C LEU A 154 -9.02 -3.94 11.96
N PRO A 155 -8.55 -4.90 12.79
CA PRO A 155 -7.14 -5.24 12.91
C PRO A 155 -6.50 -5.62 11.57
N THR A 156 -5.22 -5.28 11.36
CA THR A 156 -4.46 -5.54 10.12
C THR A 156 -4.65 -6.95 9.56
N PRO A 157 -4.60 -8.04 10.35
CA PRO A 157 -4.77 -9.40 9.81
C PRO A 157 -6.16 -9.63 9.20
N LEU A 158 -7.22 -9.12 9.82
CA LEU A 158 -8.58 -9.23 9.30
C LEU A 158 -8.79 -8.25 8.14
N TRP A 159 -8.29 -7.02 8.27
CA TRP A 159 -8.30 -6.04 7.19
C TRP A 159 -7.66 -6.62 5.92
N LEU A 160 -6.50 -7.27 6.00
CA LEU A 160 -5.83 -7.89 4.86
C LEU A 160 -6.61 -9.07 4.25
N ARG A 161 -7.46 -9.77 5.02
CA ARG A 161 -8.31 -10.87 4.53
C ARG A 161 -9.54 -10.38 3.77
N VAL A 162 -10.11 -9.23 4.14
CA VAL A 162 -11.38 -8.70 3.61
C VAL A 162 -11.19 -8.03 2.24
N ARG A 163 -10.82 -8.78 1.20
CA ARG A 163 -10.30 -8.22 -0.06
C ARG A 163 -11.35 -7.84 -1.10
N ARG A 164 -12.52 -8.48 -1.07
CA ARG A 164 -13.70 -8.09 -1.86
C ARG A 164 -14.50 -7.08 -1.10
#